data_AF-A0A389MF92-F1
#
_entry.id   AF-A0A389MF92-F1
#
_cell.length_a   1.000
_cell.length_b   1.000
_cell.length_c   1.000
_cell.angle_alpha   90.00
_cell.angle_beta   90.00
_cell.angle_gamma   90.00
#
_symmetry.space_group_name_H-M   'P 1'
#
loop_
_entity.id
_entity.type
_entity.pdbx_description
1 polymer ?
#
loop_
_entity_poly.entity_id
_entity_poly.type
_entity_poly.pdbx_seq_one_letter_code
_entity_poly.pdbx_strand_id
1 'polypeptide(L)'
;MMEDVHRHEFDELVIVKEGGGFHIINDRVEFIYKGDFFLVSANDIHCYKSTSQLSVINILLHTEKSFNFIRNIDQLIDSIRGCSLSIKKRRMRLYP
;
A
#
# COMPACT_ATOMS: atom_id res chain seq x y z
N MET A 1 -9.30 -6.27 8.20
CA MET A 1 -9.08 -7.11 7.01
C MET A 1 -7.77 -7.83 7.30
N MET A 2 -7.82 -9.13 7.57
CA MET A 2 -6.60 -9.93 7.72
C MET A 2 -5.87 -9.85 6.38
N GLU A 3 -4.61 -9.43 6.39
CA GLU A 3 -3.77 -9.63 5.21
C GLU A 3 -3.38 -11.10 5.21
N ASP A 4 -3.92 -11.83 4.23
CA ASP A 4 -3.53 -13.21 3.98
C ASP A 4 -2.02 -13.30 3.73
N VAL A 5 -1.46 -14.46 4.02
CA VAL A 5 -0.06 -14.78 3.71
C VAL A 5 0.17 -14.55 2.21
N HIS A 6 1.13 -13.68 1.89
CA HIS A 6 1.39 -13.30 0.51
C HIS A 6 2.89 -13.10 0.26
N ARG A 7 3.20 -12.91 -1.03
CA ARG A 7 4.53 -12.70 -1.59
C ARG A 7 4.42 -11.74 -2.76
N HIS A 8 5.49 -11.00 -3.04
CA HIS A 8 5.55 -10.06 -4.17
C HIS A 8 6.90 -10.10 -4.90
N GLU A 9 6.90 -9.57 -6.13
CA GLU A 9 8.04 -9.51 -7.06
C GLU A 9 8.78 -8.14 -6.99
N PHE A 10 8.71 -7.47 -5.85
CA PHE A 10 9.42 -6.22 -5.53
C PHE A 10 10.00 -6.30 -4.12
N ASP A 11 11.00 -5.48 -3.80
CA ASP A 11 11.36 -5.26 -2.41
C ASP A 11 10.38 -4.26 -1.80
N GLU A 12 10.09 -4.40 -0.50
CA GLU A 12 9.19 -3.52 0.23
C GLU A 12 9.88 -3.00 1.49
N LEU A 13 10.08 -1.68 1.56
CA LEU A 13 10.48 -1.02 2.80
C LEU A 13 9.20 -0.65 3.57
N VAL A 14 9.04 -1.24 4.74
CA VAL A 14 7.90 -1.01 5.63
C VAL A 14 8.32 -0.07 6.76
N ILE A 15 7.49 0.92 7.04
CA ILE A 15 7.65 1.82 8.20
C ILE A 15 6.37 1.73 9.05
N VAL A 16 6.51 1.35 10.32
CA VAL A 16 5.37 1.25 11.23
C VAL A 16 5.03 2.63 11.77
N LYS A 17 3.95 3.20 11.26
CA LYS A 17 3.48 4.56 11.59
C LYS A 17 2.75 4.61 12.93
N GLU A 18 1.88 3.65 13.20
CA GLU A 18 1.11 3.54 14.45
C GLU A 18 0.84 2.08 14.80
N GLY A 19 0.53 1.82 16.07
CA GLY A 19 0.15 0.50 16.56
C GLY A 19 1.30 -0.52 16.57
N GLY A 20 0.94 -1.80 16.45
CA GLY A 20 1.89 -2.90 16.40
C GLY A 20 1.22 -4.26 16.18
N GLY A 21 2.03 -5.31 16.08
CA GLY A 21 1.57 -6.68 15.86
C GLY A 21 2.74 -7.62 15.58
N PHE A 22 2.43 -8.86 15.20
CA PHE A 22 3.44 -9.83 14.81
C PHE A 22 3.57 -9.85 13.29
N HIS A 23 4.77 -9.59 12.78
CA HIS A 23 5.17 -9.85 11.41
C HIS A 23 5.71 -11.28 11.32
N ILE A 24 5.04 -12.10 10.52
CA ILE A 24 5.50 -13.46 10.24
C ILE A 24 6.13 -13.43 8.86
N ILE A 25 7.41 -13.76 8.77
CA ILE A 25 8.20 -13.74 7.52
C ILE A 25 9.10 -14.96 7.44
N ASN A 26 8.97 -15.77 6.39
CA ASN A 26 9.78 -16.98 6.15
C ASN A 26 9.91 -17.86 7.42
N ASP A 27 8.77 -18.21 8.03
CA ASP A 27 8.65 -19.00 9.26
C ASP A 27 9.24 -18.37 10.54
N ARG A 28 9.69 -17.11 10.48
CA ARG A 28 10.09 -16.32 11.64
C ARG A 28 8.96 -15.43 12.09
N VAL A 29 8.91 -15.16 13.39
CA VAL A 29 7.92 -14.26 14.00
C VAL A 29 8.66 -13.13 14.69
N GLU A 30 8.41 -11.92 14.22
CA GLU A 30 8.98 -10.69 14.77
C GLU A 30 7.85 -9.81 15.30
N PHE A 31 8.02 -9.24 16.50
CA PHE A 31 7.08 -8.25 17.00
C PHE A 31 7.50 -6.87 16.49
N ILE A 32 6.57 -6.18 15.82
CA ILE A 32 6.79 -4.86 15.25
C ILE A 32 5.86 -3.84 15.91
N TYR A 33 6.35 -2.61 16.06
CA TYR A 33 5.58 -1.53 16.64
C TYR A 33 6.00 -0.16 16.09
N LYS A 34 5.21 0.87 16.42
CA LYS A 34 5.45 2.25 16.00
C LYS A 34 6.93 2.65 16.12
N GLY A 35 7.48 3.11 15.01
CA GLY A 35 8.88 3.55 14.89
C GLY A 35 9.80 2.53 14.24
N ASP A 36 9.40 1.26 14.18
CA ASP A 36 10.16 0.23 13.47
C ASP A 36 10.12 0.44 11.96
N PHE A 37 11.21 0.05 11.31
CA PHE A 37 11.29 -0.07 9.86
C PHE A 37 12.09 -1.31 9.49
N PHE A 38 11.70 -1.97 8.41
CA PHE A 38 12.33 -3.20 7.96
C PHE A 38 12.13 -3.39 6.46
N LEU A 39 13.01 -4.18 5.86
CA LEU A 39 12.95 -4.56 4.46
C LEU A 39 12.35 -5.96 4.34
N VAL A 40 11.38 -6.11 3.45
CA VAL A 40 10.87 -7.39 2.97
C VAL A 40 11.41 -7.57 1.56
N SER A 41 12.19 -8.61 1.33
CA SER A 41 12.82 -8.83 0.03
C SER A 41 11.80 -9.36 -0.96
N ALA A 42 12.07 -9.16 -2.24
CA ALA A 42 11.36 -9.86 -3.29
C ALA A 42 11.39 -11.38 -3.02
N ASN A 43 10.24 -12.00 -3.15
CA ASN A 43 9.98 -13.41 -2.87
C ASN A 43 9.85 -13.84 -1.40
N ASP A 44 10.02 -12.95 -0.42
CA ASP A 44 9.70 -13.28 0.97
C ASP A 44 8.19 -13.53 1.11
N ILE A 45 7.84 -14.58 1.87
CA ILE A 45 6.45 -14.90 2.18
C ILE A 45 6.15 -14.33 3.56
N HIS A 46 5.17 -13.42 3.65
CA HIS A 46 4.86 -12.75 4.91
C HIS A 46 3.38 -12.44 5.16
N CYS A 47 3.06 -12.15 6.43
CA CYS A 47 1.78 -11.59 6.85
C CYS A 47 1.90 -10.86 8.21
N TYR A 48 0.87 -10.09 8.55
CA TYR A 48 0.71 -9.52 9.89
C TYR A 48 -0.40 -10.22 10.67
N LYS A 49 -0.12 -10.60 11.92
CA LYS A 49 -1.09 -11.23 12.83
C LYS A 49 -1.20 -10.51 14.17
N SER A 50 -2.35 -10.69 14.83
CA SER A 50 -2.68 -10.14 16.15
C SER A 50 -2.34 -8.65 16.26
N THR A 51 -2.76 -7.88 15.27
CA THR A 51 -2.44 -6.46 15.17
C THR A 51 -3.36 -5.63 16.07
N SER A 52 -2.80 -4.56 16.62
CA SER A 52 -3.53 -3.54 17.37
C SER A 52 -3.26 -2.18 16.74
N GLN A 53 -4.26 -1.65 16.02
CA GLN A 53 -4.18 -0.37 15.32
C GLN A 53 -2.95 -0.23 14.40
N LEU A 54 -2.47 -1.34 13.84
CA LEU A 54 -1.30 -1.35 12.97
C LEU A 54 -1.58 -0.50 11.72
N SER A 55 -0.77 0.53 11.54
CA SER A 55 -0.72 1.36 10.33
C SER A 55 0.72 1.40 9.84
N VAL A 56 0.92 1.02 8.59
CA VAL A 56 2.23 0.99 7.95
C VAL A 56 2.26 1.92 6.74
N ILE A 57 3.45 2.41 6.42
CA ILE A 57 3.76 3.05 5.14
C ILE A 57 4.66 2.08 4.38
N ASN A 58 4.24 1.69 3.19
CA ASN A 58 5.00 0.76 2.35
C ASN A 58 5.60 1.53 1.17
N ILE A 59 6.89 1.35 0.97
CA ILE A 59 7.64 1.88 -0.18
C ILE A 59 8.06 0.69 -1.02
N LEU A 60 7.46 0.57 -2.20
CA LEU A 60 7.67 -0.56 -3.10
C LEU A 60 8.81 -0.25 -4.08
N LEU A 61 9.81 -1.12 -4.12
CA LEU A 61 11.03 -0.95 -4.90
C LEU A 61 11.15 -2.07 -5.94
N HIS A 62 11.05 -1.71 -7.22
CA HIS A 62 11.34 -2.62 -8.33
C HIS A 62 12.73 -2.34 -8.89
N THR A 63 13.74 -3.04 -8.38
CA THR A 63 15.14 -2.90 -8.80
C THR A 63 15.39 -3.35 -10.24
N GLU A 64 14.63 -4.34 -10.72
CA GLU A 64 14.74 -4.89 -12.09
C GLU A 64 14.02 -4.06 -13.16
N LYS A 65 13.34 -2.97 -12.77
CA LYS A 65 12.60 -2.11 -13.72
C LYS A 65 13.29 -0.77 -13.87
N SER A 66 13.33 -0.25 -15.10
CA SER A 66 13.79 1.12 -15.33
C SER A 66 12.90 2.12 -14.58
N PHE A 67 13.54 2.95 -13.76
CA PHE A 67 12.85 3.99 -13.02
C PHE A 67 12.44 5.13 -13.96
N ASN A 68 11.13 5.36 -14.07
CA ASN A 68 10.58 6.46 -14.86
C ASN A 68 9.89 7.45 -13.92
N PHE A 69 10.39 8.68 -13.88
CA PHE A 69 9.72 9.75 -13.15
C PHE A 69 8.38 10.08 -13.80
N ILE A 70 7.30 9.96 -13.04
CA ILE A 70 5.99 10.47 -13.46
C ILE A 70 6.10 12.00 -13.53
N ARG A 71 5.93 12.55 -14.72
CA ARG A 71 5.93 14.00 -14.95
C ARG A 71 4.50 14.53 -14.87
N ASN A 72 4.37 15.83 -14.56
CA ASN A 72 3.09 16.55 -14.60
C ASN A 72 2.00 15.90 -13.73
N ILE A 73 2.36 15.42 -12.54
CA ILE A 73 1.43 14.68 -11.67
C ILE A 73 0.20 15.50 -11.29
N ASP A 74 0.34 16.83 -11.16
CA ASP A 74 -0.78 17.74 -10.90
C ASP A 74 -1.86 17.64 -11.99
N GLN A 75 -1.46 17.60 -13.26
CA GLN A 75 -2.40 17.48 -14.39
C GLN A 75 -3.10 16.11 -14.40
N LEU A 76 -2.38 15.05 -14.07
CA LEU A 76 -2.96 13.70 -13.93
C LEU A 76 -4.01 13.69 -12.81
N ILE A 77 -3.69 14.24 -11.63
CA ILE A 77 -4.59 14.33 -10.49
C ILE A 77 -5.84 15.15 -10.85
N ASP A 78 -5.68 16.29 -11.51
CA ASP A 78 -6.79 17.15 -11.92
C ASP A 78 -7.72 16.46 -12.92
N SER A 79 -7.17 15.66 -13.84
CA SER A 79 -7.98 14.87 -14.79
C SER A 79 -8.88 13.85 -14.08
N ILE A 80 -8.36 13.19 -13.04
CA ILE A 80 -9.11 12.22 -12.23
C ILE A 80 -10.20 12.93 -11.42
N ARG A 81 -9.87 14.09 -10.83
CA ARG A 81 -10.84 14.93 -10.09
C ARG A 81 -11.96 15.44 -11.00
N GLY A 82 -11.61 15.93 -12.20
CA GLY A 82 -12.57 16.43 -13.18
C GLY A 82 -13.51 15.36 -13.72
N CYS A 83 -13.03 14.13 -13.89
CA CYS A 83 -13.85 12.99 -14.34
C CYS A 83 -14.98 12.65 -13.34
N SER A 84 -14.70 12.77 -12.04
CA SER A 84 -15.68 12.49 -10.97
C SER A 84 -16.89 13.44 -10.98
N LEU A 85 -16.71 14.69 -11.44
CA LEU A 85 -17.80 15.68 -11.58
C LEU A 85 -18.76 15.35 -12.73
N SER A 86 -18.27 14.73 -13.80
CA SER A 86 -19.10 14.33 -14.94
C SER A 86 -20.00 13.14 -14.64
N ILE A 87 -19.58 12.22 -13.75
CA ILE A 87 -20.38 11.07 -13.33
C ILE A 87 -21.57 11.52 -12.47
N LYS A 88 -21.39 12.50 -11.58
CA LYS A 88 -22.50 13.04 -10.75
C LYS A 88 -23.58 13.74 -11.59
N LYS A 89 -23.23 14.40 -12.70
CA LYS A 89 -24.21 15.07 -13.57
C LYS A 89 -25.10 14.12 -14.38
N ARG A 90 -24.71 12.85 -14.57
CA ARG A 90 -25.53 11.87 -15.31
C ARG A 90 -26.62 11.19 -14.48
N ARG A 91 -26.58 11.29 -13.14
CA ARG A 91 -27.58 10.66 -12.25
C ARG A 91 -28.79 11.54 -11.89
N MET A 92 -28.86 12.77 -12.41
CA MET A 92 -29.96 13.72 -12.13
C MET A 92 -30.74 14.08 -13.41
N ARG A 93 -31.28 13.10 -14.14
CA ARG A 93 -32.35 13.30 -15.15
C ARG A 93 -33.13 12.01 -15.41
N LEU A 94 -33.95 11.61 -14.44
CA LEU A 94 -35.08 10.66 -14.55
C LEU A 94 -36.00 11.12 -13.40
N TYR A 95 -37.21 11.67 -13.54
CA TYR A 95 -38.35 11.49 -14.46
C TYR A 95 -39.25 12.77 -14.34
N PRO A 96 -40.45 12.87 -14.96
CA PRO A 96 -41.03 14.11 -15.47
C PRO A 96 -41.61 15.08 -14.42
#